data_AF-A0A2M8D6J6-F1
#
_entry.id   AF-A0A2M8D6J6-F1
#
_cell.length_a   1.000
_cell.length_b   1.000
_cell.length_c   1.000
_cell.angle_alpha   90.00
_cell.angle_beta   90.00
_cell.angle_gamma   90.00
#
_symmetry.space_group_name_H-M   'P 1'
#
loop_
_entity.id
_entity.type
_entity.pdbx_description
1 polymer ?
#
loop_
_entity_poly.entity_id
_entity_poly.type
_entity_poly.pdbx_seq_one_letter_code
_entity_poly.pdbx_strand_id
1 'polypeptide(L)'
;MSEQASFYVVVLNYNNWSDTIECLESLFKSDDRNFHLVVLDNHSTDNSVKYIRMWAEGALDVWVPPLHPLKELSFPPINKVVKIREIGYDADSGIFQGDVKSSFSDAHAFSLITINRNLGFAGGINSALKFL
;
A
#
# COMPACT_ATOMS: atom_id res chain seq x y z
N MET A 1 6.59 -12.47 -27.67
CA MET A 1 6.07 -12.18 -26.32
C MET A 1 6.07 -10.67 -26.20
N SER A 2 4.89 -10.04 -26.17
CA SER A 2 4.80 -8.59 -25.96
C SER A 2 5.26 -8.29 -24.54
N GLU A 3 6.27 -7.44 -24.42
CA GLU A 3 6.67 -6.85 -23.14
C GLU A 3 5.47 -6.06 -22.61
N GLN A 4 4.84 -6.56 -21.56
CA GLN A 4 3.66 -5.94 -20.97
C GLN A 4 4.17 -4.75 -20.14
N ALA A 5 3.72 -3.54 -20.48
CA ALA A 5 4.15 -2.33 -19.77
C ALA A 5 3.77 -2.42 -18.29
N SER A 6 4.74 -2.29 -17.39
CA SER A 6 4.51 -2.20 -15.95
C SER A 6 4.19 -0.77 -15.54
N PHE A 7 3.23 -0.58 -14.65
CA PHE A 7 2.87 0.74 -14.11
C PHE A 7 2.93 0.76 -12.57
N TYR A 8 2.79 1.95 -11.98
CA TYR A 8 2.75 2.10 -10.52
C TYR A 8 1.32 2.37 -10.06
N VAL A 9 0.94 1.76 -8.95
CA VAL A 9 -0.29 2.07 -8.20
C VAL A 9 0.13 2.71 -6.88
N VAL A 10 -0.28 3.96 -6.67
CA VAL A 10 -0.04 4.70 -5.43
C VAL A 10 -1.33 4.78 -4.63
N VAL A 11 -1.30 4.26 -3.41
CA VAL A 11 -2.38 4.37 -2.42
C VAL A 11 -1.91 5.30 -1.32
N LEU A 12 -2.60 6.42 -1.13
CA LEU A 12 -2.34 7.31 0.00
C LEU A 12 -3.23 6.90 1.18
N ASN A 13 -2.64 6.59 2.32
CA ASN A 13 -3.34 6.29 3.57
C ASN A 13 -3.26 7.48 4.54
N TYR A 14 -4.40 7.81 5.17
CA TYR A 14 -4.43 8.72 6.32
C TYR A 14 -5.62 8.41 7.23
N ASN A 15 -5.34 7.99 8.47
CA ASN A 15 -6.33 7.77 9.53
C ASN A 15 -7.53 6.88 9.14
N ASN A 16 -7.33 5.93 8.22
CA ASN A 16 -8.39 5.03 7.78
C ASN A 16 -7.83 3.73 7.17
N TRP A 17 -7.06 3.00 7.97
CA TRP A 17 -6.38 1.78 7.51
C TRP A 17 -7.33 0.68 7.06
N SER A 18 -8.59 0.64 7.53
CA SER A 18 -9.55 -0.39 7.15
C SER A 18 -9.87 -0.32 5.66
N ASP A 19 -10.12 0.89 5.15
CA ASP A 19 -10.43 1.11 3.74
C ASP A 19 -9.18 0.89 2.88
N THR A 20 -8.00 1.28 3.40
CA THR A 20 -6.72 0.95 2.75
C THR A 20 -6.54 -0.56 2.65
N ILE A 21 -6.81 -1.33 3.70
CA ILE A 21 -6.73 -2.79 3.67
C ILE A 21 -7.75 -3.38 2.68
N GLU A 22 -9.00 -2.89 2.65
CA GLU A 22 -9.99 -3.32 1.65
C GLU A 22 -9.52 -3.05 0.22
N CYS A 23 -8.94 -1.86 -0.02
CA CYS A 23 -8.35 -1.49 -1.30
C CYS A 23 -7.19 -2.42 -1.68
N LEU A 24 -6.31 -2.73 -0.73
CA LEU A 24 -5.21 -3.66 -0.94
C LEU A 24 -5.72 -5.05 -1.30
N GLU A 25 -6.70 -5.60 -0.60
CA GLU A 25 -7.33 -6.89 -0.95
C GLU A 25 -7.82 -6.89 -2.41
N SER A 26 -8.48 -5.82 -2.84
CA SER A 26 -8.94 -5.69 -4.23
C SER A 26 -7.80 -5.61 -5.24
N LEU A 27 -6.74 -4.86 -4.94
CA LEU A 27 -5.56 -4.76 -5.81
C LEU A 27 -4.84 -6.10 -5.91
N PHE A 28 -4.71 -6.84 -4.80
CA PHE A 28 -4.05 -8.14 -4.82
C PHE A 28 -4.87 -9.24 -5.53
N LYS A 29 -6.18 -9.05 -5.66
CA LYS A 29 -7.10 -9.92 -6.42
C LYS A 29 -7.20 -9.62 -7.91
N SER A 30 -6.75 -8.46 -8.35
CA SER A 30 -6.80 -8.06 -9.77
C SER A 30 -6.14 -9.12 -10.66
N ASP A 31 -6.78 -9.44 -11.80
CA ASP A 31 -6.27 -10.40 -12.79
C ASP A 31 -4.94 -9.94 -13.41
N ASP A 32 -4.77 -8.63 -13.57
CA ASP A 32 -3.51 -8.01 -13.99
C ASP A 32 -2.74 -7.53 -12.77
N ARG A 33 -1.59 -8.17 -12.50
CA ARG A 33 -0.66 -7.85 -11.41
C ARG A 33 0.66 -7.28 -11.94
N ASN A 34 0.69 -6.80 -13.18
CA ASN A 34 1.86 -6.15 -13.77
C ASN A 34 2.00 -4.68 -13.30
N PHE A 35 1.99 -4.48 -11.98
CA PHE A 35 2.16 -3.18 -11.37
C PHE A 35 3.00 -3.23 -10.10
N HIS A 36 3.65 -2.11 -9.80
CA HIS A 36 4.34 -1.89 -8.53
C HIS A 36 3.43 -1.11 -7.59
N LEU A 37 3.15 -1.69 -6.43
CA LEU A 37 2.27 -1.09 -5.43
C LEU A 37 3.08 -0.30 -4.39
N VAL A 38 2.68 0.95 -4.19
CA VAL A 38 3.23 1.85 -3.18
C VAL A 38 2.08 2.36 -2.31
N VAL A 39 2.15 2.07 -1.02
CA VAL A 39 1.27 2.65 0.00
C VAL A 39 2.07 3.71 0.73
N LEU A 40 1.58 4.95 0.76
CA LEU A 40 2.16 6.02 1.56
C LEU A 40 1.25 6.32 2.74
N ASP A 41 1.69 6.00 3.96
CA ASP A 41 1.07 6.48 5.18
C ASP A 41 1.46 7.94 5.40
N ASN A 42 0.45 8.83 5.36
CA ASN A 42 0.61 10.28 5.40
C ASN A 42 0.63 10.82 6.84
N HIS A 43 1.45 10.21 7.69
CA HIS A 43 1.56 10.52 9.12
C HIS A 43 0.25 10.26 9.88
N SER A 44 -0.28 9.04 9.76
CA SER A 44 -1.49 8.66 10.48
C SER A 44 -1.25 8.54 11.99
N THR A 45 -2.28 8.84 12.78
CA THR A 45 -2.28 8.79 14.25
C THR A 45 -3.14 7.67 14.84
N ASP A 46 -3.70 6.81 13.99
CA ASP A 46 -4.67 5.76 14.33
C ASP A 46 -4.07 4.33 14.32
N ASN A 47 -2.74 4.22 14.40
CA ASN A 47 -1.99 2.97 14.22
C ASN A 47 -2.09 2.35 12.82
N SER A 48 -2.44 3.10 11.79
CA SER A 48 -2.56 2.59 10.42
C SER A 48 -1.42 1.67 9.98
N VAL A 49 -0.17 2.12 10.14
CA VAL A 49 1.02 1.35 9.74
C VAL A 49 1.07 0.00 10.46
N LYS A 50 0.69 -0.06 11.75
CA LYS A 50 0.63 -1.32 12.50
C LYS A 50 -0.41 -2.27 11.93
N TYR A 51 -1.62 -1.79 11.66
CA TYR A 51 -2.68 -2.66 11.14
C TYR A 51 -2.42 -3.13 9.71
N ILE A 52 -1.83 -2.29 8.86
CA ILE A 52 -1.39 -2.68 7.51
C ILE A 52 -0.33 -3.79 7.59
N ARG A 53 0.62 -3.71 8.53
CA ARG A 53 1.59 -4.81 8.78
C ARG A 53 0.89 -6.09 9.22
N MET A 54 0.03 -6.01 10.23
CA MET A 54 -0.73 -7.17 10.72
C MET A 54 -1.54 -7.83 9.60
N TRP A 55 -2.13 -7.03 8.72
CA TRP A 55 -2.82 -7.55 7.54
C TRP A 55 -1.85 -8.29 6.61
N ALA A 56 -0.74 -7.69 6.20
CA ALA A 56 0.20 -8.34 5.29
C ALA A 56 0.78 -9.65 5.84
N GLU A 57 0.95 -9.74 7.16
CA GLU A 57 1.39 -10.92 7.90
C GLU A 57 0.31 -12.00 8.08
N GLY A 58 -0.95 -11.70 7.75
CA GLY A 58 -2.08 -12.61 7.93
C GLY A 58 -2.69 -12.62 9.33
N ALA A 59 -2.27 -11.71 10.20
CA ALA A 59 -2.82 -11.55 11.55
C ALA A 59 -4.11 -10.71 11.61
N LEU A 60 -4.48 -10.06 10.50
CA LEU A 60 -5.69 -9.24 10.39
C LEU A 60 -6.41 -9.49 9.06
N ASP A 61 -7.70 -9.81 9.15
CA ASP A 61 -8.58 -9.92 7.99
C ASP A 61 -9.36 -8.66 7.67
N VAL A 62 -9.65 -8.47 6.38
CA VAL A 62 -10.55 -7.41 5.93
C VAL A 62 -11.97 -7.73 6.40
N TRP A 63 -12.64 -6.71 6.93
CA TRP A 63 -14.07 -6.77 7.19
C TRP A 63 -14.79 -5.88 6.19
N VAL A 64 -15.77 -6.45 5.49
CA VAL A 64 -16.58 -5.73 4.50
C VAL A 64 -18.06 -5.99 4.81
N PRO A 65 -18.93 -4.96 4.87
CA PRO A 65 -20.35 -5.15 5.11
C PRO A 65 -20.97 -6.12 4.09
N PRO A 66 -21.87 -7.05 4.50
CA PRO A 66 -22.46 -8.03 3.59
C PRO A 66 -23.21 -7.43 2.40
N LEU A 67 -23.77 -6.24 2.56
CA LEU A 67 -24.52 -5.51 1.52
C LEU A 67 -23.66 -4.48 0.78
N HIS A 68 -22.33 -4.48 0.97
CA HIS A 68 -21.45 -3.57 0.26
C HIS A 68 -21.41 -3.92 -1.23
N PRO A 69 -21.69 -2.97 -2.14
CA PRO A 69 -21.82 -3.26 -3.57
C PRO A 69 -20.52 -3.78 -4.21
N LEU A 70 -19.37 -3.47 -3.60
CA LEU A 70 -18.05 -3.87 -4.10
C LEU A 70 -17.42 -5.01 -3.29
N LYS A 71 -18.20 -5.68 -2.43
CA LYS A 71 -17.70 -6.75 -1.55
C LYS A 71 -16.94 -7.84 -2.30
N GLU A 72 -17.42 -8.25 -3.46
CA GLU A 72 -16.80 -9.34 -4.25
C GLU A 72 -15.39 -8.97 -4.76
N LEU A 73 -15.05 -7.67 -4.80
CA LEU A 73 -13.72 -7.23 -5.19
C LEU A 73 -12.68 -7.43 -4.08
N SER A 74 -13.10 -7.46 -2.82
CA SER A 74 -12.21 -7.53 -1.64
C SER A 74 -12.43 -8.79 -0.78
N PHE A 75 -13.59 -9.46 -0.88
CA PHE A 75 -13.92 -10.71 -0.19
C PHE A 75 -14.12 -11.91 -1.16
N PRO A 76 -13.72 -13.16 -0.83
CA PRO A 76 -13.04 -13.61 0.40
C PRO A 76 -11.60 -13.11 0.48
N PRO A 77 -11.00 -12.89 1.66
CA PRO A 77 -9.64 -12.37 1.79
C PRO A 77 -8.62 -13.20 1.01
N ILE A 78 -7.57 -12.56 0.50
CA ILE A 78 -6.44 -13.27 -0.13
C ILE A 78 -5.70 -14.14 0.89
N ASN A 79 -4.91 -15.10 0.42
CA ASN A 79 -3.94 -15.79 1.29
C ASN A 79 -2.80 -14.82 1.64
N LYS A 80 -2.55 -14.62 2.94
CA LYS A 80 -1.70 -13.54 3.44
C LYS A 80 -0.29 -14.03 3.72
N VAL A 81 0.55 -13.86 2.71
CA VAL A 81 2.02 -13.85 2.80
C VAL A 81 2.51 -12.69 1.93
N VAL A 82 2.06 -11.48 2.24
CA VAL A 82 2.41 -10.28 1.47
C VAL A 82 3.67 -9.66 2.06
N LYS A 83 4.71 -9.50 1.24
CA LYS A 83 5.97 -8.88 1.67
C LYS A 83 5.84 -7.36 1.67
N ILE A 84 6.25 -6.73 2.79
CA ILE A 84 6.33 -5.28 2.90
C ILE A 84 7.80 -4.86 2.78
N ARG A 85 8.05 -3.84 1.95
CA ARG A 85 9.29 -3.05 2.03
C ARG A 85 9.02 -1.74 2.74
N GLU A 86 9.60 -1.61 3.92
CA GLU A 86 9.41 -0.43 4.75
C GLU A 86 10.41 0.66 4.39
N ILE A 87 9.87 1.85 4.16
CA ILE A 87 10.64 3.04 3.80
C ILE A 87 10.17 4.20 4.68
N GLY A 88 11.11 4.90 5.32
CA GLY A 88 10.83 6.19 5.94
C GLY A 88 11.02 7.32 4.92
N TYR A 89 10.16 8.34 4.95
CA TYR A 89 10.36 9.55 4.17
C TYR A 89 10.32 10.78 5.08
N ASP A 90 11.42 11.53 5.07
CA ASP A 90 11.51 12.80 5.77
C ASP A 90 11.16 13.92 4.79
N ALA A 91 9.99 14.54 5.00
CA ALA A 91 9.44 15.55 4.12
C ALA A 91 10.19 16.89 4.16
N ASP A 92 11.03 17.12 5.16
CA ASP A 92 11.80 18.35 5.35
C ASP A 92 13.10 18.30 4.57
N SER A 93 13.80 17.18 4.66
CA SER A 93 15.03 16.90 3.93
C SER A 93 14.79 16.34 2.52
N GLY A 94 13.62 15.76 2.26
CA GLY A 94 13.31 15.08 1.01
C GLY A 94 14.02 13.73 0.86
N ILE A 95 14.47 13.12 1.95
CA ILE A 95 15.28 11.90 1.95
C ILE A 95 14.43 10.68 2.28
N PHE A 96 14.55 9.63 1.45
CA PHE A 96 14.05 8.29 1.75
C PHE A 96 15.08 7.48 2.52
N GLN A 97 14.63 6.73 3.53
CA GLN A 97 15.44 5.90 4.40
C GLN A 97 14.92 4.46 4.40
N GLY A 98 15.82 3.49 4.56
CA GLY A 98 15.50 2.06 4.49
C GLY A 98 15.92 1.43 3.17
N ASP A 99 15.24 0.36 2.78
CA ASP A 99 15.59 -0.40 1.59
C ASP A 99 15.01 0.25 0.32
N VAL A 100 15.58 1.37 -0.10
CA VAL A 100 15.08 2.17 -1.23
C VAL A 100 15.45 1.57 -2.60
N LYS A 101 16.51 0.75 -2.66
CA LYS A 101 17.12 0.28 -3.92
C LYS A 101 16.80 -1.16 -4.28
N SER A 102 16.18 -1.94 -3.40
CA SER A 102 15.76 -3.29 -3.78
C SER A 102 14.60 -3.21 -4.77
N SER A 103 14.66 -4.02 -5.83
CA SER A 103 13.50 -4.29 -6.67
C SER A 103 12.80 -5.55 -6.18
N PHE A 104 11.47 -5.53 -6.14
CA PHE A 104 10.71 -6.77 -6.00
C PHE A 104 10.45 -7.32 -7.40
N SER A 105 10.83 -8.58 -7.62
CA SER A 105 10.28 -9.41 -8.68
C SER A 105 9.06 -10.20 -8.22
N ASP A 106 8.65 -10.03 -6.96
CA ASP A 106 7.58 -10.79 -6.32
C ASP A 106 6.23 -10.09 -6.49
N ALA A 107 5.27 -10.78 -7.13
CA ALA A 107 3.91 -10.29 -7.32
C ALA A 107 3.14 -10.13 -5.99
N HIS A 108 3.64 -10.69 -4.88
CA HIS A 108 3.04 -10.58 -3.55
C HIS A 108 3.80 -9.61 -2.65
N ALA A 109 4.25 -8.47 -3.18
CA ALA A 109 4.97 -7.46 -2.41
C ALA A 109 4.48 -6.03 -2.69
N PHE A 110 4.63 -5.14 -1.71
CA PHE A 110 4.42 -3.70 -1.89
C PHE A 110 5.38 -2.86 -1.03
N SER A 111 5.54 -1.58 -1.40
CA SER A 111 6.30 -0.62 -0.60
C SER A 111 5.37 0.11 0.36
N LEU A 112 5.71 0.14 1.65
CA LEU A 112 5.03 0.94 2.66
C LEU A 112 5.94 2.10 3.05
N ILE A 113 5.60 3.30 2.59
CA ILE A 113 6.31 4.54 2.89
C ILE A 113 5.61 5.21 4.08
N THR A 114 6.34 5.56 5.13
CA THR A 114 5.83 6.36 6.24
C THR A 114 6.46 7.75 6.22
N ILE A 115 5.65 8.80 6.11
CA ILE A 115 6.14 10.18 6.13
C ILE A 115 6.13 10.79 7.54
N ASN A 116 7.09 11.66 7.81
CA ASN A 116 7.24 12.32 9.12
C ASN A 116 6.19 13.41 9.45
N ARG A 117 5.35 13.82 8.48
CA ARG A 117 4.25 14.77 8.68
C ARG A 117 3.17 14.65 7.61
N ASN A 118 1.95 15.04 7.96
CA ASN A 118 0.86 15.07 6.99
C ASN A 118 1.04 16.25 6.01
N LEU A 119 1.13 15.95 4.71
CA LEU A 119 1.26 16.95 3.63
C LEU A 119 -0.03 17.22 2.86
N GLY A 120 -1.17 16.75 3.36
CA GLY A 120 -2.43 16.69 2.62
C GLY A 120 -2.37 15.71 1.44
N PHE A 121 -3.46 15.63 0.68
CA PHE A 121 -3.60 14.67 -0.42
C PHE A 121 -2.55 14.87 -1.51
N ALA A 122 -2.48 16.08 -2.08
CA ALA A 122 -1.56 16.38 -3.18
C ALA A 122 -0.09 16.24 -2.75
N GLY A 123 0.26 16.70 -1.54
CA GLY A 123 1.62 16.58 -1.02
C GLY A 123 2.03 15.15 -0.73
N GLY A 124 1.11 14.32 -0.22
CA GLY A 124 1.32 12.88 -0.04
C GLY A 124 1.55 12.15 -1.37
N ILE A 125 0.68 12.36 -2.37
CA ILE A 125 0.86 11.78 -3.70
C ILE A 125 2.16 12.22 -4.35
N ASN A 126 2.46 13.53 -4.33
CA ASN A 126 3.72 14.05 -4.88
C ASN A 126 4.95 13.46 -4.18
N SER A 127 4.84 13.12 -2.89
CA SER A 127 5.93 12.46 -2.16
C SER A 127 6.12 11.01 -2.62
N ALA A 128 5.03 10.27 -2.84
CA ALA A 128 5.11 8.94 -3.44
C ALA A 128 5.65 8.98 -4.87
N LEU A 129 5.31 9.99 -5.67
CA LEU A 129 5.84 10.15 -7.03
C LEU A 129 7.36 10.38 -7.07
N LYS A 130 7.94 10.99 -6.02
CA LYS A 130 9.41 11.14 -5.90
C LYS A 130 10.13 9.82 -5.61
N PHE A 131 9.40 8.80 -5.16
CA PHE A 131 9.95 7.48 -4.87
C PHE A 131 10.02 6.57 -6.12
N LEU A 132 9.17 6.83 -7.13
CA LEU A 132 9.05 6.02 -8.34
C LEU A 132 10.24 6.25 -9.29
#